data_AF-A0A7S1K9V4-F1
#
_entry.id   AF-A0A7S1K9V4-F1
#
_cell.length_a   1.000
_cell.length_b   1.000
_cell.length_c   1.000
_cell.angle_alpha   90.00
_cell.angle_beta   90.00
_cell.angle_gamma   90.00
#
_symmetry.space_group_name_H-M   'P 1'
#
loop_
_entity.id
_entity.type
_entity.pdbx_description
1 polymer ?
#
loop_
_entity_poly.entity_id
_entity_poly.type
_entity_poly.pdbx_seq_one_letter_code
_entity_poly.pdbx_strand_id
1 'polypeptide(L)'
;QQHRQPHDPPVRSNIDYLLTEGWVQLAPLPWDSSSVSSFVKSIVINHFKKTHQASSTDRAIDRHVDSNRLLNLLTQCPHTPVEGCTTTTSARFAAGLSSRNLVLTNARHSFVAWITVMHDGNSHTVQVWVMTSESAVCGVGDAFKDRFPQ
;
A
#
# COMPACT_ATOMS: atom_id res chain seq x y z
N GLN A 1 1.22 15.88 20.03
CA GLN A 1 0.89 16.62 18.79
C GLN A 1 -0.11 15.77 18.01
N GLN A 2 -1.34 16.22 17.77
CA GLN A 2 -2.27 15.46 16.92
C GLN A 2 -1.85 15.66 15.47
N HIS A 3 -1.32 14.63 14.81
CA HIS A 3 -0.99 14.65 13.39
C HIS A 3 -2.24 14.60 12.48
N ARG A 4 -3.38 15.08 12.97
CA ARG A 4 -4.67 15.00 12.29
C ARG A 4 -4.90 16.33 11.59
N GLN A 5 -5.00 16.30 10.27
CA GLN A 5 -5.47 17.46 9.51
C GLN A 5 -6.97 17.64 9.81
N PRO A 6 -7.42 18.79 10.37
CA PRO A 6 -8.82 18.98 10.79
C PRO A 6 -9.83 18.78 9.65
N HIS A 7 -9.39 18.97 8.41
CA HIS A 7 -10.17 18.91 7.18
C HIS A 7 -9.99 17.58 6.41
N ASP A 8 -9.37 16.56 7.00
CA ASP A 8 -9.17 15.24 6.37
C ASP A 8 -9.52 14.10 7.35
N PRO A 9 -10.81 13.95 7.73
CA PRO A 9 -11.25 12.98 8.72
C PRO A 9 -11.18 11.54 8.19
N PRO A 10 -11.06 10.52 9.06
CA PRO A 10 -11.22 9.11 8.68
C PRO A 10 -12.55 8.84 7.97
N VAL A 11 -12.53 7.93 7.01
CA VAL A 11 -13.70 7.57 6.20
C VAL A 11 -13.91 6.07 6.26
N ARG A 12 -15.13 5.66 6.58
CA ARG A 12 -15.59 4.28 6.42
C ARG A 12 -16.24 4.13 5.05
N SER A 13 -15.81 3.13 4.29
CA SER A 13 -16.39 2.83 2.98
C SER A 13 -16.46 1.34 2.73
N ASN A 14 -17.33 0.96 1.82
CA ASN A 14 -17.51 -0.39 1.30
C ASN A 14 -17.55 -0.38 -0.23
N ILE A 15 -17.17 0.73 -0.89
CA ILE A 15 -17.19 0.85 -2.34
C ILE A 15 -15.81 0.50 -2.90
N ASP A 16 -15.74 -0.40 -3.88
CA ASP A 16 -14.52 -0.75 -4.61
C ASP A 16 -14.74 -0.86 -6.11
N TYR A 17 -13.65 -0.98 -6.87
CA TYR A 17 -13.66 -1.18 -8.31
C TYR A 17 -13.29 -2.62 -8.69
N LEU A 18 -14.22 -3.31 -9.35
CA LEU A 18 -14.00 -4.61 -10.00
C LEU A 18 -13.88 -4.44 -11.51
N LEU A 19 -12.96 -5.18 -12.12
CA LEU A 19 -12.71 -5.15 -13.57
C LEU A 19 -13.96 -5.45 -14.41
N THR A 20 -14.78 -6.40 -13.95
CA THR A 20 -15.95 -6.90 -14.68
C THR A 20 -17.22 -6.10 -14.40
N GLU A 21 -17.32 -5.47 -13.23
CA GLU A 21 -18.56 -4.88 -12.72
C GLU A 21 -18.46 -3.36 -12.51
N GLY A 22 -17.26 -2.79 -12.59
CA GLY A 22 -17.03 -1.38 -12.28
C GLY A 22 -17.10 -1.11 -10.78
N TRP A 23 -17.76 -0.02 -10.40
CA TRP A 23 -17.92 0.35 -8.99
C TRP A 23 -18.98 -0.52 -8.31
N VAL A 24 -18.60 -1.23 -7.26
CA VAL A 24 -19.46 -2.15 -6.53
C VAL A 24 -19.38 -1.92 -5.03
N GLN A 25 -20.41 -2.38 -4.32
CA GLN A 25 -20.42 -2.43 -2.86
C GLN A 25 -19.90 -3.80 -2.38
N LEU A 26 -18.70 -3.82 -1.77
CA LEU A 26 -18.12 -4.98 -1.09
C LEU A 26 -18.82 -5.21 0.26
N ALA A 27 -19.94 -5.92 0.25
CA ALA A 27 -20.50 -6.53 1.45
C ALA A 27 -19.76 -7.86 1.76
N PRO A 28 -19.43 -8.20 3.03
CA PRO A 28 -19.79 -7.54 4.29
C PRO A 28 -18.61 -6.86 5.02
N LEU A 29 -17.48 -6.58 4.37
CA LEU A 29 -16.26 -6.10 5.03
C LEU A 29 -15.96 -4.63 4.69
N PRO A 30 -16.64 -3.66 5.33
CA PRO A 30 -16.26 -2.27 5.20
C PRO A 30 -14.84 -2.05 5.75
N TRP A 31 -14.14 -1.07 5.20
CA TRP A 31 -12.85 -0.62 5.72
C TRP A 31 -12.87 0.85 6.09
N ASP A 32 -12.08 1.16 7.11
CA ASP A 32 -11.84 2.50 7.62
C ASP A 32 -10.53 3.00 7.03
N SER A 33 -10.62 3.97 6.13
CA SER A 33 -9.46 4.73 5.67
C SER A 33 -9.08 5.76 6.72
N SER A 34 -7.78 5.94 6.93
CA SER A 34 -7.26 6.91 7.90
C SER A 34 -7.67 8.37 7.62
N SER A 35 -7.99 8.69 6.36
CA SER A 35 -8.61 9.94 5.96
C SER A 35 -9.36 9.87 4.63
N VAL A 36 -10.08 10.95 4.27
CA VAL A 36 -10.70 11.14 2.95
C VAL A 36 -9.64 11.07 1.86
N SER A 37 -8.52 11.78 2.02
CA SER A 37 -7.44 11.75 1.03
C SER A 37 -6.82 10.37 0.89
N SER A 38 -6.64 9.65 2.01
CA SER A 38 -6.20 8.25 2.00
C SER A 38 -7.19 7.34 1.27
N PHE A 39 -8.49 7.54 1.46
CA PHE A 39 -9.55 6.80 0.77
C PHE A 39 -9.49 7.00 -0.75
N VAL A 40 -9.47 8.26 -1.21
CA VAL A 40 -9.41 8.60 -2.65
C VAL A 40 -8.13 8.03 -3.29
N LYS A 41 -6.98 8.18 -2.62
CA LYS A 41 -5.71 7.63 -3.11
C LYS A 41 -5.74 6.10 -3.20
N SER A 42 -6.31 5.41 -2.21
CA SER A 42 -6.45 3.94 -2.26
C SER A 42 -7.33 3.50 -3.42
N ILE A 43 -8.40 4.23 -3.70
CA ILE A 43 -9.24 4.00 -4.88
C ILE A 43 -8.42 4.14 -6.17
N VAL A 44 -7.67 5.24 -6.32
CA VAL A 44 -6.83 5.48 -7.51
C VAL A 44 -5.80 4.36 -7.69
N ILE A 45 -5.13 3.95 -6.60
CA ILE A 45 -4.15 2.86 -6.62
C ILE A 45 -4.81 1.53 -7.02
N ASN A 46 -5.98 1.19 -6.44
CA ASN A 46 -6.66 -0.06 -6.77
C ASN A 46 -7.17 -0.07 -8.21
N HIS A 47 -7.75 1.04 -8.68
CA HIS A 47 -8.15 1.18 -10.07
C HIS A 47 -6.95 0.98 -11.00
N PHE A 48 -5.83 1.66 -10.74
CA PHE A 48 -4.61 1.54 -11.53
C PHE A 48 -4.10 0.08 -11.56
N LYS A 49 -4.03 -0.57 -10.40
CA LYS A 49 -3.67 -2.00 -10.26
C LYS A 49 -4.54 -2.91 -11.12
N LYS A 50 -5.82 -2.58 -11.26
CA LYS A 50 -6.80 -3.40 -11.97
C LYS A 50 -6.82 -3.13 -13.47
N THR A 51 -6.65 -1.88 -13.90
CA THR A 51 -6.81 -1.49 -15.31
C THR A 51 -5.51 -1.42 -16.10
N HIS A 52 -4.36 -1.36 -15.44
CA HIS A 52 -3.06 -1.28 -16.11
C HIS A 52 -2.31 -2.61 -16.04
N GLN A 53 -1.48 -2.89 -17.04
CA GLN A 53 -0.53 -3.99 -16.96
C GLN A 53 0.51 -3.66 -15.88
N ALA A 54 0.42 -4.31 -14.74
CA ALA A 54 1.36 -4.16 -13.64
C ALA A 54 2.08 -5.47 -13.36
N SER A 55 3.37 -5.38 -13.06
CA SER A 55 4.12 -6.50 -12.48
C SER A 55 3.93 -6.48 -10.97
N SER A 56 3.68 -7.65 -10.40
CA SER A 56 3.47 -7.87 -8.97
C SER A 56 4.38 -9.00 -8.49
N THR A 57 5.07 -8.77 -7.39
CA THR A 57 5.69 -9.84 -6.60
C THR A 57 5.29 -9.69 -5.15
N ASP A 58 5.16 -10.81 -4.43
CA ASP A 58 4.72 -10.79 -3.05
C ASP A 58 5.52 -11.76 -2.19
N ARG A 59 5.59 -11.44 -0.89
CA ARG A 59 6.25 -12.27 0.10
C ARG A 59 5.63 -12.09 1.47
N ALA A 60 5.47 -13.21 2.17
CA ALA A 60 5.22 -13.22 3.60
C ALA A 60 6.55 -13.04 4.35
N ILE A 61 6.63 -12.04 5.22
CA ILE A 61 7.82 -11.72 6.01
C ILE A 61 7.44 -11.87 7.48
N ASP A 62 8.28 -12.52 8.28
CA ASP A 62 8.08 -12.60 9.73
C ASP A 62 7.98 -11.18 10.32
N ARG A 63 6.94 -10.93 11.10
CA ARG A 63 6.60 -9.60 11.62
C ARG A 63 7.65 -9.02 12.57
N HIS A 64 8.54 -9.87 13.09
CA HIS A 64 9.60 -9.52 14.03
C HIS A 64 10.95 -9.21 13.37
N VAL A 65 11.08 -9.45 12.05
CA VAL A 65 12.27 -9.09 11.27
C VAL A 65 12.55 -7.58 11.36
N ASP A 66 13.84 -7.24 11.42
CA ASP A 66 14.32 -5.85 11.48
C ASP A 66 13.64 -5.05 12.60
N SER A 67 13.60 -5.61 13.82
CA SER A 67 13.02 -4.97 15.00
C SER A 67 11.54 -4.56 14.85
N ASN A 68 10.75 -5.40 14.19
CA ASN A 68 9.34 -5.17 13.88
C ASN A 68 9.08 -3.98 12.92
N ARG A 69 10.05 -3.60 12.09
CA ARG A 69 9.93 -2.41 11.22
C ARG A 69 8.66 -2.40 10.36
N LEU A 70 8.31 -3.53 9.74
CA LEU A 70 7.10 -3.63 8.91
C LEU A 70 5.81 -3.48 9.73
N LEU A 71 5.78 -4.07 10.93
CA LEU A 71 4.65 -3.93 11.84
C LEU A 71 4.53 -2.48 12.33
N ASN A 72 5.65 -1.84 12.67
CA ASN A 72 5.69 -0.45 13.08
C ASN A 72 5.19 0.49 11.98
N LEU A 73 5.49 0.22 10.71
CA LEU A 73 4.93 0.97 9.58
C LEU A 73 3.40 0.88 9.53
N LEU A 74 2.80 -0.24 9.93
CA LEU A 74 1.35 -0.41 9.96
C LEU A 74 0.69 0.22 11.20
N THR A 75 1.39 0.26 12.33
CA THR A 75 0.84 0.73 13.62
C THR A 75 1.16 2.19 13.94
N GLN A 76 2.17 2.78 13.31
CA GLN A 76 2.47 4.20 13.45
C GLN A 76 1.33 5.07 12.90
N CYS A 77 1.34 6.36 13.26
CA CYS A 77 0.31 7.29 12.81
C CYS A 77 0.17 7.28 11.28
N PRO A 78 -1.04 7.06 10.73
CA PRO A 78 -1.28 7.02 9.28
C PRO A 78 -0.89 8.28 8.52
N HIS A 79 -0.90 9.43 9.21
CA HIS A 79 -0.54 10.73 8.64
C HIS A 79 0.95 11.04 8.74
N THR A 80 1.74 10.19 9.38
CA THR A 80 3.20 10.34 9.39
C THR A 80 3.74 9.98 8.01
N PRO A 81 4.42 10.92 7.32
CA PRO A 81 5.09 10.61 6.06
C PRO A 81 6.11 9.49 6.27
N VAL A 82 6.25 8.63 5.26
CA VAL A 82 7.30 7.61 5.24
C VAL A 82 8.38 8.11 4.29
N GLU A 83 9.62 8.15 4.77
CA GLU A 83 10.76 8.60 3.97
C GLU A 83 10.87 7.79 2.66
N GLY A 84 11.18 8.48 1.57
CA GLY A 84 11.26 7.88 0.23
C GLY A 84 9.90 7.63 -0.45
N CYS A 85 8.78 7.88 0.24
CA CYS A 85 7.45 7.77 -0.37
C CYS A 85 6.92 9.15 -0.80
N THR A 86 6.31 9.21 -1.98
CA THR A 86 5.62 10.40 -2.48
C THR A 86 4.24 10.55 -1.88
N THR A 87 3.58 9.42 -1.60
CA THR A 87 2.33 9.37 -0.86
C THR A 87 2.16 8.05 -0.14
N THR A 88 1.42 8.08 0.96
CA THR A 88 1.03 6.88 1.70
C THR A 88 -0.47 6.85 1.89
N THR A 89 -1.06 5.65 1.90
CA THR A 89 -2.45 5.45 2.31
C THR A 89 -2.48 4.36 3.37
N SER A 90 -3.38 4.48 4.34
CA SER A 90 -3.57 3.44 5.36
C SER A 90 -5.06 3.17 5.52
N ALA A 91 -5.41 1.89 5.60
CA ALA A 91 -6.77 1.43 5.80
C ALA A 91 -6.79 0.28 6.81
N ARG A 92 -7.93 0.12 7.48
CA ARG A 92 -8.21 -0.99 8.37
C ARG A 92 -9.50 -1.65 7.94
N PHE A 93 -9.46 -2.94 7.63
CA PHE A 93 -10.65 -3.69 7.27
C PHE A 93 -11.32 -4.24 8.53
N ALA A 94 -12.61 -4.56 8.40
CA ALA A 94 -13.28 -5.43 9.35
C ALA A 94 -12.46 -6.74 9.55
N ALA A 95 -12.56 -7.33 10.74
CA ALA A 95 -11.73 -8.45 11.21
C ALA A 95 -10.27 -8.11 11.57
N GLY A 96 -9.89 -6.83 11.63
CA GLY A 96 -8.60 -6.40 12.21
C GLY A 96 -7.43 -6.36 11.23
N LEU A 97 -7.67 -6.67 9.95
CA LEU A 97 -6.67 -6.53 8.89
C LEU A 97 -6.29 -5.06 8.73
N SER A 98 -5.00 -4.77 8.72
CA SER A 98 -4.48 -3.43 8.49
C SER A 98 -3.64 -3.42 7.23
N SER A 99 -3.80 -2.40 6.40
CA SER A 99 -3.01 -2.21 5.19
C SER A 99 -2.42 -0.82 5.12
N ARG A 100 -1.24 -0.73 4.51
CA ARG A 100 -0.58 0.52 4.18
C ARG A 100 0.04 0.45 2.80
N ASN A 101 -0.31 1.39 1.94
CA ASN A 101 0.34 1.57 0.64
C ASN A 101 1.41 2.65 0.76
N LEU A 102 2.58 2.36 0.18
CA LEU A 102 3.76 3.21 0.14
C LEU A 102 4.10 3.46 -1.34
N VAL A 103 3.69 4.61 -1.87
CA VAL A 103 3.94 4.95 -3.28
C VAL A 103 5.30 5.63 -3.39
N LEU A 104 6.18 5.07 -4.21
CA LEU A 104 7.60 5.45 -4.33
C LEU A 104 7.83 6.49 -5.43
N THR A 105 6.99 6.50 -6.45
CA THR A 105 7.09 7.43 -7.58
C THR A 105 5.99 8.48 -7.50
N ASN A 106 6.24 9.67 -8.05
CA ASN A 106 5.20 10.68 -8.16
C ASN A 106 4.42 10.49 -9.47
N ALA A 107 3.24 11.11 -9.57
CA ALA A 107 2.37 11.02 -10.74
C ALA A 107 2.90 11.75 -11.99
N ARG A 108 4.13 12.30 -11.97
CA ARG A 108 4.73 12.98 -13.13
C ARG A 108 5.44 12.01 -14.07
N HIS A 109 5.65 10.76 -13.65
CA HIS A 109 6.30 9.74 -14.47
C HIS A 109 5.25 8.73 -14.96
N SER A 110 5.46 8.22 -16.18
CA SER A 110 4.69 7.07 -16.70
C SER A 110 4.90 5.81 -15.88
N PHE A 111 6.05 5.72 -15.21
CA PHE A 111 6.40 4.65 -14.31
C PHE A 111 5.83 4.87 -12.90
N VAL A 112 5.04 3.91 -12.43
CA VAL A 112 4.46 3.88 -11.08
C VAL A 112 5.01 2.69 -10.30
N ALA A 113 5.63 2.95 -9.16
CA ALA A 113 6.07 1.91 -8.23
C ALA A 113 5.47 2.14 -6.84
N TRP A 114 4.96 1.08 -6.23
CA TRP A 114 4.43 1.13 -4.87
C TRP A 114 4.56 -0.20 -4.15
N ILE A 115 4.55 -0.13 -2.83
CA ILE A 115 4.60 -1.28 -1.93
C ILE A 115 3.31 -1.30 -1.13
N THR A 116 2.62 -2.44 -1.09
CA THR A 116 1.50 -2.68 -0.18
C THR A 116 1.98 -3.56 0.95
N VAL A 117 1.81 -3.11 2.18
CA VAL A 117 2.07 -3.88 3.40
C VAL A 117 0.72 -4.20 4.02
N MET A 118 0.47 -5.46 4.36
CA MET A 118 -0.76 -5.90 5.02
C MET A 118 -0.46 -6.85 6.16
N HIS A 119 -1.18 -6.69 7.27
CA HIS A 119 -1.07 -7.56 8.42
C HIS A 119 -2.46 -7.95 8.89
N ASP A 120 -2.65 -9.25 9.06
CA ASP A 120 -3.69 -9.79 9.90
C ASP A 120 -3.18 -9.78 11.34
N GLY A 121 -3.89 -9.10 12.25
CA GLY A 121 -3.48 -8.95 13.65
C GLY A 121 -3.15 -10.26 14.36
N ASN A 122 -3.71 -11.38 13.89
CA ASN A 122 -3.49 -12.73 14.42
C ASN A 122 -2.32 -13.47 13.76
N SER A 123 -1.74 -12.94 12.69
CA SER A 123 -0.64 -13.57 11.97
C SER A 123 0.74 -13.23 12.56
N HIS A 124 1.64 -14.19 12.46
CA HIS A 124 3.08 -14.03 12.71
C HIS A 124 3.84 -13.41 11.52
N THR A 125 3.17 -13.26 10.37
CA THR A 125 3.76 -12.69 9.17
C THR A 125 3.02 -11.44 8.70
N VAL A 126 3.76 -10.52 8.12
CA VAL A 126 3.27 -9.38 7.34
C VAL A 126 3.41 -9.72 5.87
N GLN A 127 2.34 -9.54 5.11
CA GLN A 127 2.34 -9.75 3.68
C GLN A 127 2.77 -8.46 2.98
N VAL A 128 3.78 -8.55 2.11
CA VAL A 128 4.30 -7.42 1.34
C VAL A 128 4.16 -7.69 -0.14
N TRP A 129 3.51 -6.78 -0.87
CA TRP A 129 3.48 -6.77 -2.33
C TRP A 129 4.32 -5.60 -2.84
N VAL A 130 5.15 -5.87 -3.85
CA VAL A 130 5.85 -4.85 -4.62
C VAL A 130 5.23 -4.83 -6.00
N MET A 131 4.79 -3.64 -6.41
CA MET A 131 4.06 -3.44 -7.66
C MET A 131 4.78 -2.38 -8.51
N THR A 132 4.83 -2.62 -9.81
CA THR A 132 5.36 -1.67 -10.80
C THR A 132 4.51 -1.65 -12.06
N SER A 133 4.39 -0.51 -12.74
CA SER A 133 3.63 -0.36 -14.00
C SER A 133 4.39 -0.83 -15.25
N GLU A 134 5.67 -1.17 -15.13
CA GLU A 134 6.48 -1.72 -16.21
C GLU A 134 6.82 -3.17 -15.89
N SER A 135 6.98 -3.99 -16.93
CA SER A 135 7.43 -5.36 -16.73
C SER A 135 8.90 -5.37 -16.32
N ALA A 136 9.28 -6.32 -15.46
CA ALA A 136 10.68 -6.53 -15.13
C ALA A 136 11.49 -6.78 -16.42
N VAL A 137 12.45 -5.91 -16.72
CA VAL A 137 13.35 -6.10 -17.85
C VAL A 137 14.33 -7.21 -17.49
N CYS A 138 14.29 -8.31 -18.24
CA CYS A 138 15.20 -9.43 -18.04
C CYS A 138 16.63 -9.01 -18.42
N GLY A 139 17.63 -9.29 -17.56
CA GLY A 139 19.05 -9.03 -17.85
C GLY A 139 19.67 -7.75 -17.26
N VAL A 140 18.91 -6.92 -16.51
CA VAL A 140 19.42 -5.67 -15.90
C VAL A 140 19.86 -5.85 -14.44
N GLY A 141 19.80 -7.08 -13.90
CA GLY A 141 20.13 -7.38 -12.50
C GLY A 141 21.56 -7.00 -12.09
N ASP A 142 22.48 -6.87 -13.05
CA ASP A 142 23.86 -6.44 -12.78
C ASP A 142 23.95 -4.99 -12.29
N ALA A 143 23.02 -4.11 -12.68
CA ALA A 143 23.02 -2.71 -12.25
C ALA A 143 22.78 -2.52 -10.73
N PHE A 144 22.29 -3.55 -10.04
CA PHE A 144 22.09 -3.55 -8.58
C PHE A 144 23.29 -4.08 -7.81
N LYS A 145 24.18 -4.85 -8.44
CA LYS A 145 25.39 -5.39 -7.79
C LYS A 145 26.36 -4.29 -7.38
N ASP A 146 26.45 -3.22 -8.18
CA ASP A 146 27.35 -2.10 -7.90
C ASP A 146 26.87 -1.18 -6.76
N ARG A 147 25.57 -1.19 -6.42
CA ARG A 147 25.00 -0.31 -5.38
C ARG A 147 25.03 -0.91 -3.99
N PHE A 148 25.18 -2.22 -3.88
CA PHE A 148 25.30 -2.94 -2.61
C PHE A 148 26.43 -3.97 -2.72
N PRO A 149 27.70 -3.52 -2.70
CA PRO A 149 28.83 -4.43 -2.63
C PRO A 149 28.74 -5.25 -1.34
N GLN A 150 29.05 -6.54 -1.45
CA GLN A 150 29.10 -7.48 -0.31
C GLN A 150 30.18 -7.12 0.69
#